data_AF-X0TH86-F1
#
_entry.id   AF-X0TH86-F1
#
_cell.length_a   1.000
_cell.length_b   1.000
_cell.length_c   1.000
_cell.angle_alpha   90.00
_cell.angle_beta   90.00
_cell.angle_gamma   90.00
#
_symmetry.space_group_name_H-M   'P 1'
#
loop_
_entity.id
_entity.type
_entity.pdbx_description
1 polymer ?
#
loop_
_entity_poly.entity_id
_entity_poly.type
_entity_poly.pdbx_seq_one_letter_code
_entity_poly.pdbx_strand_id
1 'polypeptide(L)'
;SQKSKDRRQKSESSIQYKKSSIQNQEQKGWVIKESLVGTTISNVKGEEKAATKVNYFKGKDSKKWRTGIETYNLVSMGEVYKGIELKLKAYGNNVEKLFYINPGYDSEKIKVKMEGTKGLKVNKRGELEASTGLGVVKFTKPVAYQKIKGEKKSVDVAYDIYKGNTYGFKVGNYDKKRPLIIDPLLASTFIGGSDEDYSRSIAIDGRGNVYITGWTQSSDYPTTSGAYDESYNAGYYGDVFVSKLDNSLTSLLASTFIGGGNDDGSWSISLDGSGN
;
A
#
# COMPACT_ATOMS: atom_id res chain seq x y z
N SER A 1 -63.40 46.11 -31.87
CA SER A 1 -62.88 44.74 -32.01
C SER A 1 -61.88 44.46 -30.88
N GLN A 2 -61.77 43.21 -30.45
CA GLN A 2 -61.32 42.75 -29.13
C GLN A 2 -59.89 43.10 -28.67
N LYS A 3 -59.79 43.39 -27.36
CA LYS A 3 -58.78 43.07 -26.34
C LYS A 3 -57.43 42.47 -26.77
N SER A 4 -56.32 43.01 -26.24
CA SER A 4 -55.64 42.43 -25.06
C SER A 4 -54.49 43.31 -24.54
N LYS A 5 -54.26 43.24 -23.23
CA LYS A 5 -53.26 43.98 -22.42
C LYS A 5 -51.93 43.22 -22.42
N ASP A 6 -50.80 43.92 -22.36
CA ASP A 6 -49.60 43.45 -21.63
C ASP A 6 -48.68 44.64 -21.28
N ARG A 7 -48.71 45.15 -20.04
CA ARG A 7 -47.77 44.84 -18.94
C ARG A 7 -46.28 44.86 -19.34
N ARG A 8 -45.65 46.03 -19.22
CA ARG A 8 -44.19 46.14 -18.98
C ARG A 8 -43.97 46.38 -17.49
N GLN A 9 -43.63 45.32 -16.76
CA GLN A 9 -43.24 45.38 -15.36
C GLN A 9 -41.73 45.11 -15.30
N LYS A 10 -40.98 46.08 -14.74
CA LYS A 10 -39.59 45.89 -14.31
C LYS A 10 -39.55 44.77 -13.25
N SER A 11 -38.62 43.83 -13.39
CA SER A 11 -38.03 43.15 -12.25
C SER A 11 -36.60 42.75 -12.58
N GLU A 12 -35.66 43.48 -11.98
CA GLU A 12 -34.26 43.07 -11.85
C GLU A 12 -34.24 41.77 -11.03
N SER A 13 -33.86 40.65 -11.65
CA SER A 13 -33.55 39.41 -10.92
C SER A 13 -32.06 39.42 -10.59
N SER A 14 -31.74 39.85 -9.38
CA SER A 14 -30.43 39.65 -8.77
C SER A 14 -30.19 38.16 -8.53
N ILE A 15 -29.21 37.59 -9.23
CA ILE A 15 -28.73 36.24 -8.95
C ILE A 15 -27.89 36.32 -7.67
N GLN A 16 -28.50 36.03 -6.52
CA GLN A 16 -27.76 35.77 -5.30
C GLN A 16 -27.00 34.44 -5.45
N TYR A 17 -25.68 34.51 -5.60
CA TYR A 17 -24.82 33.36 -5.38
C TYR A 17 -24.95 32.94 -3.92
N LYS A 18 -25.66 31.84 -3.66
CA LYS A 18 -25.61 31.15 -2.38
C LYS A 18 -24.20 30.57 -2.26
N LYS A 19 -23.31 31.27 -1.54
CA LYS A 19 -22.04 30.72 -1.08
C LYS A 19 -22.40 29.48 -0.26
N SER A 20 -22.20 28.28 -0.82
CA SER A 20 -22.17 27.07 -0.02
C SER A 20 -21.00 27.24 0.93
N SER A 21 -21.30 27.43 2.21
CA SER A 21 -20.29 27.34 3.25
C SER A 21 -19.75 25.91 3.22
N ILE A 22 -18.58 25.72 2.62
CA ILE A 22 -17.75 24.54 2.88
C ILE A 22 -17.45 24.64 4.38
N GLN A 23 -18.21 23.90 5.20
CA GLN A 23 -17.80 23.64 6.56
C GLN A 23 -16.46 22.91 6.43
N ASN A 24 -15.37 23.59 6.79
CA ASN A 24 -14.11 22.93 7.11
C ASN A 24 -14.40 21.98 8.27
N GLN A 25 -14.79 20.74 7.96
CA GLN A 25 -14.66 19.67 8.93
C GLN A 25 -13.17 19.58 9.23
N GLU A 26 -12.78 19.88 10.47
CA GLU A 26 -11.41 19.65 10.92
C GLU A 26 -11.07 18.18 10.62
N GLN A 27 -10.20 17.96 9.64
CA GLN A 27 -9.64 16.64 9.41
C GLN A 27 -8.79 16.30 10.63
N LYS A 28 -9.28 15.36 11.45
CA LYS A 28 -8.50 14.81 12.55
C LYS A 28 -7.41 13.94 11.95
N GLY A 29 -6.17 14.41 12.01
CA GLY A 29 -4.99 13.65 11.64
C GLY A 29 -4.36 12.99 12.87
N TRP A 30 -3.72 11.84 12.65
CA TRP A 30 -2.85 11.23 13.65
C TRP A 30 -1.51 10.92 13.01
N VAL A 31 -0.41 11.30 13.66
CA VAL A 31 0.94 11.05 13.16
C VAL A 31 1.57 9.96 14.01
N ILE A 32 2.07 8.93 13.34
CA ILE A 32 2.95 7.93 13.93
C ILE A 32 4.32 8.14 13.32
N LYS A 33 5.36 8.16 14.15
CA LYS A 33 6.74 8.27 13.69
C LYS A 33 7.55 7.09 14.20
N GLU A 34 8.23 6.40 13.28
CA GLU A 34 9.21 5.37 13.62
C GLU A 34 10.61 5.96 13.69
N SER A 35 11.39 5.54 14.67
CA SER A 35 12.80 5.92 14.83
C SER A 35 13.62 4.74 15.35
N LEU A 36 14.80 4.55 14.79
CA LEU A 36 15.75 3.55 15.29
C LEU A 36 16.33 4.05 16.63
N VAL A 37 16.31 3.19 17.64
CA VAL A 37 16.78 3.52 18.99
C VAL A 37 18.28 3.24 19.09
N GLY A 38 19.03 4.18 19.68
CA GLY A 38 20.45 3.97 20.02
C GLY A 38 21.40 3.94 18.83
N THR A 39 21.01 4.55 17.71
CA THR A 39 21.83 4.62 16.49
C THR A 39 21.59 5.91 15.73
N THR A 40 22.53 6.25 14.84
CA THR A 40 22.45 7.38 13.93
C THR A 40 22.65 6.89 12.51
N ILE A 41 21.78 7.32 11.61
CA ILE A 41 21.88 7.02 10.18
C ILE A 41 22.78 8.08 9.55
N SER A 42 23.88 7.64 8.92
CA SER A 42 24.87 8.55 8.32
C SER A 42 25.16 8.27 6.85
N ASN A 43 24.84 7.09 6.33
CA ASN A 43 25.23 6.65 4.98
C ASN A 43 24.01 6.32 4.11
N VAL A 44 23.10 7.29 3.96
CA VAL A 44 21.91 7.11 3.12
C VAL A 44 22.29 7.17 1.64
N LYS A 45 21.91 6.13 0.89
CA LYS A 45 22.22 6.03 -0.54
C LYS A 45 21.03 5.47 -1.32
N GLY A 46 20.71 6.12 -2.45
CA GLY A 46 19.79 5.59 -3.44
C GLY A 46 20.40 4.42 -4.22
N GLU A 47 19.63 3.35 -4.37
CA GLU A 47 19.92 2.14 -5.14
C GLU A 47 18.77 1.91 -6.13
N GLU A 48 19.00 1.22 -7.25
CA GLU A 48 17.96 0.95 -8.25
C GLU A 48 17.23 2.23 -8.72
N LYS A 49 17.95 3.08 -9.44
CA LYS A 49 17.44 4.36 -9.93
C LYS A 49 16.11 4.17 -10.68
N ALA A 50 15.08 4.90 -10.27
CA ALA A 50 13.78 4.90 -10.92
C ALA A 50 13.77 5.80 -12.17
N ALA A 51 12.89 5.50 -13.11
CA ALA A 51 12.72 6.30 -14.33
C ALA A 51 12.16 7.70 -14.03
N THR A 52 11.34 7.81 -12.98
CA THR A 52 10.70 9.06 -12.56
C THR A 52 11.71 10.03 -11.94
N LYS A 53 11.55 11.32 -12.23
CA LYS A 53 12.26 12.40 -11.55
C LYS A 53 11.27 13.32 -10.86
N VAL A 54 11.67 13.87 -9.71
CA VAL A 54 10.82 14.76 -8.93
C VAL A 54 11.33 16.19 -9.04
N ASN A 55 10.39 17.12 -9.16
CA ASN A 55 10.65 18.56 -9.02
C ASN A 55 9.86 19.07 -7.81
N TYR A 56 10.52 19.84 -6.95
CA TYR A 56 9.94 20.42 -5.74
C TYR A 56 10.04 21.94 -5.79
N PHE A 57 8.90 22.60 -5.98
CA PHE A 57 8.77 24.04 -6.14
C PHE A 57 8.18 24.67 -4.87
N LYS A 58 9.02 25.13 -3.94
CA LYS A 58 8.56 25.72 -2.67
C LYS A 58 8.47 27.25 -2.75
N GLY A 59 7.26 27.76 -2.94
CA GLY A 59 6.97 29.19 -2.96
C GLY A 59 7.45 29.89 -4.24
N LYS A 60 7.38 31.22 -4.26
CA LYS A 60 7.70 32.05 -5.45
C LYS A 60 9.20 32.26 -5.69
N ASP A 61 10.03 31.92 -4.72
CA ASP A 61 11.49 32.07 -4.82
C ASP A 61 12.08 30.89 -5.59
N SER A 62 12.45 31.12 -6.85
CA SER A 62 12.99 30.08 -7.74
C SER A 62 14.32 29.50 -7.26
N LYS A 63 15.06 30.19 -6.38
CA LYS A 63 16.29 29.64 -5.77
C LYS A 63 16.00 28.50 -4.78
N LYS A 64 14.76 28.39 -4.30
CA LYS A 64 14.31 27.31 -3.42
C LYS A 64 13.73 26.12 -4.18
N TRP A 65 13.62 26.24 -5.51
CA TRP A 65 13.16 25.18 -6.36
C TRP A 65 14.26 24.14 -6.52
N ARG A 66 13.88 22.86 -6.44
CA ARG A 66 14.77 21.74 -6.72
C ARG A 66 14.19 20.99 -7.89
N THR A 67 14.92 20.89 -8.98
CA THR A 67 14.46 20.22 -10.20
C THR A 67 15.34 19.02 -10.52
N GLY A 68 14.79 18.06 -11.27
CA GLY A 68 15.51 16.88 -11.73
C GLY A 68 16.04 15.99 -10.60
N ILE A 69 15.38 15.97 -9.44
CA ILE A 69 15.79 15.14 -8.31
C ILE A 69 15.62 13.68 -8.73
N GLU A 70 16.72 12.94 -8.65
CA GLU A 70 16.70 11.51 -8.96
C GLU A 70 15.92 10.74 -7.90
N THR A 71 15.11 9.79 -8.36
CA THR A 71 14.36 8.88 -7.48
C THR A 71 14.90 7.46 -7.61
N TYR A 72 14.56 6.62 -6.63
CA TYR A 72 15.15 5.31 -6.43
C TYR A 72 14.09 4.35 -5.92
N ASN A 73 14.06 3.13 -6.46
CA ASN A 73 13.18 2.07 -6.00
C ASN A 73 13.68 1.45 -4.68
N LEU A 74 14.94 1.67 -4.33
CA LEU A 74 15.55 1.19 -3.10
C LEU A 74 16.41 2.29 -2.48
N VAL A 75 16.30 2.49 -1.17
CA VAL A 75 17.17 3.40 -0.42
C VAL A 75 17.86 2.60 0.68
N SER A 76 19.18 2.50 0.60
CA SER A 76 19.98 1.96 1.69
C SER A 76 20.16 3.03 2.75
N MET A 77 19.87 2.67 4.00
CA MET A 77 20.17 3.48 5.18
C MET A 77 21.58 3.18 5.73
N GLY A 78 22.32 2.29 5.06
CA GLY A 78 23.61 1.79 5.50
C GLY A 78 23.51 0.83 6.69
N GLU A 79 24.64 0.61 7.35
CA GLU A 79 24.74 -0.15 8.60
C GLU A 79 24.13 0.67 9.75
N VAL A 80 22.89 0.36 10.10
CA VAL A 80 22.13 1.07 11.14
C VAL A 80 22.34 0.50 12.53
N TYR A 81 22.80 -0.74 12.65
CA TYR A 81 23.40 -1.28 13.87
C TYR A 81 24.62 -2.08 13.47
N LYS A 82 25.55 -2.35 14.39
CA LYS A 82 26.74 -3.12 14.07
C LYS A 82 26.37 -4.45 13.38
N GLY A 83 26.79 -4.63 12.13
CA GLY A 83 26.48 -5.77 11.27
C GLY A 83 25.02 -5.93 10.86
N ILE A 84 24.21 -4.87 10.93
CA ILE A 84 22.81 -4.85 10.50
C ILE A 84 22.58 -3.65 9.59
N GLU A 85 22.25 -3.94 8.33
CA GLU A 85 21.83 -2.92 7.36
C GLU A 85 20.31 -2.80 7.33
N LEU A 86 19.82 -1.59 7.04
CA LEU A 86 18.41 -1.35 6.75
C LEU A 86 18.28 -0.81 5.33
N LYS A 87 17.40 -1.40 4.54
CA LYS A 87 17.00 -0.88 3.23
C LYS A 87 15.50 -0.60 3.20
N LEU A 88 15.13 0.49 2.55
CA LEU A 88 13.75 0.90 2.31
C LEU A 88 13.44 0.66 0.83
N LYS A 89 12.55 -0.27 0.53
CA LYS A 89 12.17 -0.60 -0.85
C LYS A 89 10.79 -0.07 -1.17
N ALA A 90 10.66 0.70 -2.24
CA ALA A 90 9.39 1.24 -2.69
C ALA A 90 8.63 0.22 -3.54
N TYR A 91 7.33 0.06 -3.26
CA TYR A 91 6.38 -0.69 -4.09
C TYR A 91 5.07 0.08 -4.18
N GLY A 92 4.84 0.73 -5.31
CA GLY A 92 3.69 1.63 -5.48
C GLY A 92 3.66 2.69 -4.38
N ASN A 93 2.58 2.70 -3.59
CA ASN A 93 2.39 3.63 -2.47
C ASN A 93 2.92 3.11 -1.11
N ASN A 94 3.60 1.96 -1.10
CA ASN A 94 4.11 1.34 0.12
C ASN A 94 5.65 1.36 0.15
N VAL A 95 6.19 1.34 1.37
CA VAL A 95 7.63 1.20 1.61
C VAL A 95 7.87 0.00 2.51
N GLU A 96 8.61 -0.98 2.00
CA GLU A 96 9.07 -2.17 2.70
C GLU A 96 10.36 -1.86 3.46
N LYS A 97 10.48 -2.34 4.70
CA LYS A 97 11.66 -2.16 5.57
C LYS A 97 12.42 -3.48 5.67
N LEU A 98 13.51 -3.63 4.94
CA LEU A 98 14.31 -4.85 4.92
C LEU A 98 15.51 -4.70 5.86
N PHE A 99 15.55 -5.49 6.93
CA PHE A 99 16.74 -5.61 7.78
C PHE A 99 17.60 -6.77 7.30
N TYR A 100 18.86 -6.49 6.96
CA TYR A 100 19.86 -7.48 6.59
C TYR A 100 20.84 -7.65 7.75
N ILE A 101 20.80 -8.80 8.39
CA ILE A 101 21.67 -9.14 9.52
C ILE A 101 22.82 -9.99 8.98
N ASN A 102 24.05 -9.47 9.09
CA ASN A 102 25.25 -10.19 8.68
C ASN A 102 25.52 -11.42 9.56
N PRO A 103 26.24 -12.44 9.05
CA PRO A 103 26.62 -13.61 9.84
C PRO A 103 27.25 -13.26 11.19
N GLY A 104 26.83 -13.96 12.25
CA GLY A 104 27.33 -13.78 13.62
C GLY A 104 26.78 -12.57 14.37
N TYR A 105 25.99 -11.70 13.74
CA TYR A 105 25.39 -10.53 14.41
C TYR A 105 24.00 -10.82 14.99
N ASP A 106 23.66 -10.06 16.02
CA ASP A 106 22.48 -10.26 16.86
C ASP A 106 21.29 -9.42 16.37
N SER A 107 20.27 -10.09 15.84
CA SER A 107 19.02 -9.46 15.38
C SER A 107 18.24 -8.77 16.49
N GLU A 108 18.43 -9.17 17.76
CA GLU A 108 17.72 -8.56 18.89
C GLU A 108 18.20 -7.13 19.20
N LYS A 109 19.30 -6.68 18.57
CA LYS A 109 19.74 -5.27 18.64
C LYS A 109 18.79 -4.31 17.94
N ILE A 110 17.96 -4.79 17.02
CA ILE A 110 17.01 -3.95 16.30
C ILE A 110 15.93 -3.46 17.27
N LYS A 111 15.84 -2.14 17.43
CA LYS A 111 14.87 -1.48 18.30
C LYS A 111 14.29 -0.26 17.58
N VAL A 112 12.97 -0.30 17.36
CA VAL A 112 12.24 0.75 16.64
C VAL A 112 11.22 1.36 17.58
N LYS A 113 11.39 2.64 17.92
CA LYS A 113 10.46 3.42 18.74
C LYS A 113 9.35 3.98 17.86
N MET A 114 8.11 3.78 18.28
CA MET A 114 6.90 4.31 17.64
C MET A 114 6.32 5.46 18.46
N GLU A 115 6.67 6.68 18.07
CA GLU A 115 6.14 7.91 18.65
C GLU A 115 4.75 8.22 18.10
N GLY A 116 3.94 8.92 18.90
CA GLY A 116 2.54 9.23 18.58
C GLY A 116 1.58 8.08 18.86
N THR A 117 2.04 6.88 19.16
CA THR A 117 1.16 5.77 19.56
C THR A 117 0.78 5.88 21.04
N LYS A 118 -0.44 5.47 21.40
CA LYS A 118 -0.91 5.34 22.79
C LYS A 118 -0.43 4.05 23.45
N GLY A 119 -0.04 3.06 22.64
CA GLY A 119 0.44 1.76 23.10
C GLY A 119 0.68 0.82 21.93
N LEU A 120 1.60 -0.12 22.14
CA LEU A 120 1.87 -1.22 21.22
C LEU A 120 1.49 -2.55 21.86
N LYS A 121 0.99 -3.47 21.05
CA LYS A 121 0.83 -4.89 21.43
C LYS A 121 0.95 -5.79 20.21
N VAL A 122 1.21 -7.06 20.43
CA VAL A 122 1.14 -8.10 19.39
C VAL A 122 -0.18 -8.85 19.55
N ASN A 123 -0.96 -8.98 18.49
CA ASN A 123 -2.24 -9.69 18.54
C ASN A 123 -2.06 -11.21 18.34
N LYS A 124 -3.15 -11.98 18.43
CA LYS A 124 -3.12 -13.44 18.28
C LYS A 124 -2.65 -13.94 16.91
N ARG A 125 -2.68 -13.08 15.88
CA ARG A 125 -2.18 -13.37 14.53
C ARG A 125 -0.69 -13.03 14.36
N GLY A 126 -0.05 -12.46 15.38
CA GLY A 126 1.35 -12.03 15.33
C GLY A 126 1.57 -10.65 14.70
N GLU A 127 0.48 -9.92 14.41
CA GLU A 127 0.54 -8.55 13.88
C GLU A 127 0.86 -7.56 15.01
N LEU A 128 1.59 -6.50 14.69
CA LEU A 128 1.81 -5.38 15.61
C LEU A 128 0.64 -4.41 15.52
N GLU A 129 0.01 -4.13 16.66
CA GLU A 129 -1.08 -3.19 16.79
C GLU A 129 -0.60 -1.92 17.50
N ALA A 130 -0.60 -0.80 16.77
CA ALA A 130 -0.32 0.53 17.29
C ALA A 130 -1.64 1.26 17.56
N SER A 131 -1.95 1.48 18.83
CA SER A 131 -3.18 2.19 19.23
C SER A 131 -3.02 3.70 19.03
N THR A 132 -4.02 4.35 18.45
CA THR A 132 -4.04 5.82 18.23
C THR A 132 -5.31 6.44 18.80
N GLY A 133 -5.46 7.77 18.67
CA GLY A 133 -6.72 8.45 18.97
C GLY A 133 -7.85 8.18 17.96
N LEU A 134 -7.54 7.64 16.78
CA LEU A 134 -8.50 7.44 15.68
C LEU A 134 -8.77 5.97 15.37
N GLY A 135 -8.18 5.05 16.13
CA GLY A 135 -8.28 3.61 15.89
C GLY A 135 -6.94 2.90 16.02
N VAL A 136 -6.92 1.62 15.68
CA VAL A 136 -5.71 0.80 15.70
C VAL A 136 -5.11 0.75 14.30
N VAL A 137 -3.82 1.08 14.20
CA VAL A 137 -3.02 0.81 13.00
C VAL A 137 -2.37 -0.55 13.16
N LYS A 138 -2.50 -1.42 12.15
CA LYS A 138 -1.97 -2.78 12.17
C LYS A 138 -0.79 -2.89 11.19
N PHE A 139 0.27 -3.54 11.64
CA PHE A 139 1.39 -3.96 10.81
C PHE A 139 1.38 -5.48 10.72
N THR A 140 1.60 -5.99 9.51
CA THR A 140 1.65 -7.43 9.22
C THR A 140 2.66 -8.15 10.10
N LYS A 141 2.38 -9.41 10.44
CA LYS A 141 3.34 -10.28 11.13
C LYS A 141 4.67 -10.30 10.35
N PRO A 142 5.83 -10.18 11.01
CA PRO A 142 7.09 -10.18 10.31
C PRO A 142 7.41 -11.57 9.76
N VAL A 143 8.17 -11.58 8.67
CA VAL A 143 8.76 -12.79 8.07
C VAL A 143 10.27 -12.67 8.18
N ALA A 144 10.95 -13.79 8.38
CA ALA A 144 12.40 -13.85 8.27
C ALA A 144 12.82 -15.04 7.42
N TYR A 145 13.93 -14.91 6.71
CA TYR A 145 14.45 -15.98 5.86
C TYR A 145 15.95 -15.87 5.61
N GLN A 146 16.54 -16.99 5.23
CA GLN A 146 17.90 -17.08 4.70
C GLN A 146 17.84 -17.49 3.22
N LYS A 147 18.65 -16.86 2.38
CA LYS A 147 18.81 -17.31 0.98
C LYS A 147 19.85 -18.43 0.93
N ILE A 148 19.44 -19.64 0.55
CA ILE A 148 20.32 -20.82 0.43
C ILE A 148 20.14 -21.37 -0.99
N LYS A 149 21.22 -21.35 -1.78
CA LYS A 149 21.20 -21.79 -3.19
C LYS A 149 20.12 -21.11 -4.05
N GLY A 150 19.83 -19.83 -3.77
CA GLY A 150 18.80 -19.06 -4.48
C GLY A 150 17.39 -19.14 -3.87
N GLU A 151 17.12 -20.11 -3.00
CA GLU A 151 15.81 -20.30 -2.38
C GLU A 151 15.69 -19.59 -1.03
N LYS A 152 14.49 -19.08 -0.70
CA LYS A 152 14.18 -18.51 0.61
C LYS A 152 13.84 -19.65 1.59
N LYS A 153 14.72 -19.92 2.55
CA LYS A 153 14.44 -20.79 3.69
C LYS A 153 13.88 -19.96 4.84
N SER A 154 12.63 -20.20 5.22
CA SER A 154 11.96 -19.49 6.31
C SER A 154 12.67 -19.68 7.65
N VAL A 155 12.63 -18.64 8.47
CA VAL A 155 13.10 -18.60 9.86
C VAL A 155 11.98 -18.00 10.70
N ASP A 156 11.66 -18.64 11.81
CA ASP A 156 10.63 -18.14 12.72
C ASP A 156 11.01 -16.75 13.25
N VAL A 157 10.06 -15.82 13.22
CA VAL A 157 10.22 -14.48 13.78
C VAL A 157 8.89 -13.97 14.33
N ALA A 158 8.97 -13.19 15.39
CA ALA A 158 7.84 -12.47 15.97
C ALA A 158 8.27 -11.06 16.38
N TYR A 159 7.31 -10.14 16.44
CA TYR A 159 7.53 -8.87 17.13
C TYR A 159 7.78 -9.10 18.62
N ASP A 160 8.69 -8.32 19.18
CA ASP A 160 8.92 -8.24 20.62
C ASP A 160 8.70 -6.79 21.08
N ILE A 161 8.00 -6.59 22.20
CA ILE A 161 7.56 -5.26 22.66
C ILE A 161 8.33 -4.87 23.90
N TYR A 162 8.95 -3.69 23.84
CA TYR A 162 9.73 -3.09 24.91
C TYR A 162 9.01 -1.87 25.48
N LYS A 163 9.48 -1.41 26.64
CA LYS A 163 8.97 -0.19 27.29
C LYS A 163 9.10 1.02 26.34
N GLY A 164 8.20 1.99 26.50
CA GLY A 164 8.23 3.25 25.75
C GLY A 164 7.84 3.12 24.28
N ASN A 165 6.84 2.27 23.98
CA ASN A 165 6.33 2.03 22.62
C ASN A 165 7.44 1.69 21.62
N THR A 166 8.33 0.79 22.03
CA THR A 166 9.43 0.33 21.19
C THR A 166 9.20 -1.12 20.85
N TYR A 167 9.36 -1.50 19.58
CA TYR A 167 9.33 -2.89 19.15
C TYR A 167 10.69 -3.33 18.63
N GLY A 168 10.91 -4.64 18.62
CA GLY A 168 12.02 -5.31 17.96
C GLY A 168 11.56 -6.67 17.45
N PHE A 169 12.50 -7.59 17.27
CA PHE A 169 12.21 -8.92 16.74
C PHE A 169 12.81 -9.99 17.64
N LYS A 170 12.01 -11.02 17.93
CA LYS A 170 12.47 -12.29 18.48
C LYS A 170 12.57 -13.28 17.32
N VAL A 171 13.78 -13.78 17.07
CA VAL A 171 14.08 -14.68 15.95
C VAL A 171 14.38 -16.08 16.49
N GLY A 172 13.81 -17.10 15.85
CA GLY A 172 14.07 -18.51 16.14
C GLY A 172 15.47 -18.96 15.72
N ASN A 173 15.70 -20.27 15.72
CA ASN A 173 16.98 -20.84 15.32
C ASN A 173 17.21 -20.71 13.80
N TYR A 174 18.43 -20.31 13.41
CA TYR A 174 18.86 -20.23 12.02
C TYR A 174 20.38 -20.43 11.91
N ASP A 175 20.90 -20.61 10.68
CA ASP A 175 22.34 -20.76 10.45
C ASP A 175 23.05 -19.41 10.62
N LYS A 176 23.72 -19.21 11.77
CA LYS A 176 24.44 -17.98 12.11
C LYS A 176 25.64 -17.68 11.19
N LYS A 177 26.06 -18.62 10.33
CA LYS A 177 27.11 -18.39 9.31
C LYS A 177 26.56 -17.74 8.03
N ARG A 178 25.26 -17.52 7.95
CA ARG A 178 24.59 -16.95 6.78
C ARG A 178 23.83 -15.68 7.16
N PRO A 179 23.67 -14.75 6.21
CA PRO A 179 22.81 -13.59 6.43
C PRO A 179 21.38 -14.01 6.75
N LEU A 180 20.73 -13.24 7.61
CA LEU A 180 19.30 -13.31 7.86
C LEU A 180 18.65 -12.04 7.32
N ILE A 181 17.54 -12.17 6.62
CA ILE A 181 16.72 -11.03 6.20
C ILE A 181 15.44 -11.07 7.03
N ILE A 182 15.11 -9.96 7.70
CA ILE A 182 13.80 -9.74 8.31
C ILE A 182 13.02 -8.78 7.41
N ASP A 183 11.84 -9.23 7.02
CA ASP A 183 10.94 -8.59 6.08
C ASP A 183 9.54 -8.47 6.73
N PRO A 184 9.11 -7.26 7.11
CA PRO A 184 7.79 -7.04 7.67
C PRO A 184 6.64 -7.21 6.67
N LEU A 185 6.91 -7.30 5.36
CA LEU A 185 5.88 -7.51 4.33
C LEU A 185 5.79 -9.00 3.96
N LEU A 186 4.57 -9.54 3.98
CA LEU A 186 4.34 -10.96 3.72
C LEU A 186 4.27 -11.27 2.21
N ALA A 187 3.55 -10.46 1.45
CA ALA A 187 3.39 -10.59 0.02
C ALA A 187 2.87 -9.28 -0.60
N SER A 188 3.20 -9.06 -1.86
CA SER A 188 2.55 -8.13 -2.77
C SER A 188 2.55 -8.75 -4.16
N THR A 189 1.58 -8.38 -4.99
CA THR A 189 1.51 -8.84 -6.37
C THR A 189 1.03 -7.71 -7.25
N PHE A 190 1.11 -7.94 -8.56
CA PHE A 190 0.60 -7.04 -9.58
C PHE A 190 -0.52 -7.75 -10.33
N ILE A 191 -1.62 -7.04 -10.57
CA ILE A 191 -2.72 -7.51 -11.40
C ILE A 191 -3.28 -6.32 -12.18
N GLY A 192 -3.31 -6.47 -13.49
CA GLY A 192 -3.54 -5.38 -14.45
C GLY A 192 -2.89 -5.70 -15.79
N GLY A 193 -3.23 -4.92 -16.82
CA GLY A 193 -2.70 -5.04 -18.17
C GLY A 193 -1.96 -3.77 -18.60
N SER A 194 -2.04 -3.48 -19.90
CA SER A 194 -1.28 -2.43 -20.58
C SER A 194 -1.90 -1.03 -20.51
N ASP A 195 -3.17 -0.91 -20.11
CA ASP A 195 -3.91 0.36 -20.03
C ASP A 195 -4.45 0.61 -18.61
N GLU A 196 -5.42 1.51 -18.46
CA GLU A 196 -5.94 1.89 -17.15
C GLU A 196 -6.76 0.76 -16.47
N ASP A 197 -6.33 0.34 -15.27
CA ASP A 197 -7.03 -0.63 -14.44
C ASP A 197 -7.39 -0.06 -13.07
N TYR A 198 -8.67 -0.06 -12.73
CA TYR A 198 -9.18 0.53 -11.50
C TYR A 198 -9.79 -0.54 -10.59
N SER A 199 -9.02 -0.93 -9.57
CA SER A 199 -9.54 -1.77 -8.48
C SER A 199 -10.52 -0.97 -7.61
N ARG A 200 -11.75 -1.46 -7.46
CA ARG A 200 -12.83 -0.79 -6.71
C ARG A 200 -13.15 -1.46 -5.39
N SER A 201 -12.92 -2.77 -5.28
CA SER A 201 -13.24 -3.50 -4.07
C SER A 201 -12.40 -4.76 -3.91
N ILE A 202 -12.19 -5.16 -2.66
CA ILE A 202 -11.41 -6.33 -2.26
C ILE A 202 -12.17 -7.10 -1.18
N ALA A 203 -12.19 -8.42 -1.28
CA ALA A 203 -12.71 -9.31 -0.25
C ALA A 203 -11.76 -10.50 -0.04
N ILE A 204 -11.82 -11.11 1.14
CA ILE A 204 -10.94 -12.22 1.53
C ILE A 204 -11.80 -13.39 2.00
N ASP A 205 -11.62 -14.57 1.42
CA ASP A 205 -12.37 -15.77 1.81
C ASP A 205 -11.81 -16.44 3.08
N GLY A 206 -12.52 -17.46 3.59
CA GLY A 206 -12.11 -18.19 4.78
C GLY A 206 -10.79 -18.96 4.67
N ARG A 207 -10.25 -19.15 3.44
CA ARG A 207 -8.94 -19.75 3.17
C ARG A 207 -7.85 -18.71 2.95
N GLY A 208 -8.20 -17.42 3.02
CA GLY A 208 -7.29 -16.29 2.82
C GLY A 208 -7.08 -15.91 1.36
N ASN A 209 -7.81 -16.49 0.41
CA ASN A 209 -7.71 -16.09 -0.99
C ASN A 209 -8.30 -14.69 -1.16
N VAL A 210 -7.71 -13.91 -2.07
CA VAL A 210 -8.04 -12.51 -2.25
C VAL A 210 -8.85 -12.33 -3.52
N TYR A 211 -10.04 -11.76 -3.38
CA TYR A 211 -10.92 -11.41 -4.48
C TYR A 211 -10.81 -9.91 -4.73
N ILE A 212 -10.60 -9.51 -5.98
CA ILE A 212 -10.52 -8.11 -6.41
C ILE A 212 -11.50 -7.93 -7.56
N THR A 213 -12.28 -6.86 -7.51
CA THR A 213 -13.11 -6.43 -8.63
C THR A 213 -12.91 -4.95 -8.90
N GLY A 214 -13.20 -4.56 -10.13
CA GLY A 214 -13.03 -3.22 -10.63
C GLY A 214 -13.45 -3.15 -12.08
N TRP A 215 -12.87 -2.21 -12.80
CA TRP A 215 -12.95 -2.17 -14.25
C TRP A 215 -11.58 -1.93 -14.86
N THR A 216 -11.42 -2.33 -16.11
CA THR A 216 -10.16 -2.31 -16.85
C THR A 216 -10.42 -1.86 -18.27
N GLN A 217 -9.54 -1.01 -18.81
CA GLN A 217 -9.46 -0.69 -20.24
C GLN A 217 -8.40 -1.54 -20.95
N SER A 218 -7.76 -2.47 -20.23
CA SER A 218 -6.67 -3.29 -20.73
C SER A 218 -7.20 -4.53 -21.46
N SER A 219 -7.02 -4.55 -22.79
CA SER A 219 -7.34 -5.74 -23.60
C SER A 219 -6.52 -6.99 -23.26
N ASP A 220 -5.41 -6.81 -22.55
CA ASP A 220 -4.49 -7.84 -22.07
C ASP A 220 -4.58 -8.05 -20.55
N TYR A 221 -5.68 -7.61 -19.90
CA TYR A 221 -5.89 -7.88 -18.49
C TYR A 221 -5.83 -9.40 -18.21
N PRO A 222 -5.11 -9.87 -17.17
CA PRO A 222 -4.95 -11.29 -16.91
C PRO A 222 -6.29 -12.02 -16.67
N THR A 223 -6.61 -13.01 -17.51
CA THR A 223 -7.73 -13.94 -17.34
C THR A 223 -7.23 -15.36 -17.09
N THR A 224 -8.13 -16.25 -16.66
CA THR A 224 -7.82 -17.69 -16.51
C THR A 224 -8.54 -18.51 -17.59
N SER A 225 -7.90 -19.54 -18.12
CA SER A 225 -8.53 -20.42 -19.12
C SER A 225 -9.78 -21.11 -18.57
N GLY A 226 -10.84 -21.15 -19.37
CA GLY A 226 -12.17 -21.62 -19.00
C GLY A 226 -12.97 -20.60 -18.18
N ALA A 227 -12.57 -19.33 -18.14
CA ALA A 227 -13.34 -18.29 -17.47
C ALA A 227 -14.70 -18.07 -18.13
N TYR A 228 -15.60 -17.39 -17.41
CA TYR A 228 -16.91 -17.02 -17.94
C TYR A 228 -16.77 -16.15 -19.21
N ASP A 229 -15.83 -15.21 -19.16
CA ASP A 229 -15.40 -14.42 -20.29
C ASP A 229 -13.89 -14.16 -20.21
N GLU A 230 -13.19 -14.54 -21.27
CA GLU A 230 -11.74 -14.39 -21.39
C GLU A 230 -11.34 -13.16 -22.23
N SER A 231 -12.32 -12.49 -22.85
CA SER A 231 -12.09 -11.39 -23.80
C SER A 231 -12.53 -10.06 -23.24
N TYR A 232 -11.72 -9.03 -23.48
CA TYR A 232 -12.13 -7.64 -23.30
C TYR A 232 -13.08 -7.25 -24.43
N ASN A 233 -14.28 -6.84 -24.08
CA ASN A 233 -15.40 -6.57 -24.98
C ASN A 233 -15.89 -5.11 -24.91
N ALA A 234 -15.48 -4.34 -23.89
CA ALA A 234 -15.93 -2.98 -23.68
C ALA A 234 -15.38 -1.94 -24.67
N GLY A 235 -16.05 -0.78 -24.67
CA GLY A 235 -15.73 0.39 -25.49
C GLY A 235 -14.69 1.31 -24.85
N TYR A 236 -15.09 2.51 -24.48
CA TYR A 236 -14.17 3.60 -24.09
C TYR A 236 -13.81 3.60 -22.60
N TYR A 237 -14.70 3.12 -21.72
CA TYR A 237 -14.53 3.20 -20.27
C TYR A 237 -14.21 1.86 -19.59
N GLY A 238 -14.19 0.74 -20.33
CA GLY A 238 -13.68 -0.55 -19.84
C GLY A 238 -14.73 -1.56 -19.41
N ASP A 239 -14.26 -2.80 -19.16
CA ASP A 239 -15.06 -3.94 -18.69
C ASP A 239 -14.86 -4.18 -17.21
N VAL A 240 -15.85 -4.81 -16.55
CA VAL A 240 -15.64 -5.31 -15.19
C VAL A 240 -14.72 -6.51 -15.22
N PHE A 241 -13.76 -6.56 -14.29
CA PHE A 241 -13.03 -7.77 -13.97
C PHE A 241 -13.43 -8.30 -12.60
N VAL A 242 -13.34 -9.62 -12.44
CA VAL A 242 -13.33 -10.28 -11.12
C VAL A 242 -12.18 -11.27 -11.09
N SER A 243 -11.23 -11.02 -10.18
CA SER A 243 -10.00 -11.79 -10.04
C SER A 243 -9.91 -12.40 -8.65
N LYS A 244 -9.47 -13.66 -8.57
CA LYS A 244 -9.18 -14.40 -7.33
C LYS A 244 -7.72 -14.82 -7.32
N LEU A 245 -6.97 -14.34 -6.34
CA LEU A 245 -5.58 -14.73 -6.06
C LEU A 245 -5.52 -15.71 -4.90
N ASP A 246 -4.55 -16.62 -4.91
CA ASP A 246 -4.24 -17.45 -3.75
C ASP A 246 -3.78 -16.62 -2.54
N ASN A 247 -3.76 -17.20 -1.34
CA ASN A 247 -3.42 -16.44 -0.13
C ASN A 247 -1.98 -15.88 -0.13
N SER A 248 -1.09 -16.49 -0.92
CA SER A 248 0.30 -16.04 -1.09
C SER A 248 0.46 -14.98 -2.18
N LEU A 249 -0.62 -14.64 -2.91
CA LEU A 249 -0.63 -13.70 -4.03
C LEU A 249 0.29 -14.10 -5.20
N THR A 250 0.64 -15.38 -5.26
CA THR A 250 1.56 -15.98 -6.24
C THR A 250 0.85 -16.62 -7.43
N SER A 251 -0.45 -16.86 -7.33
CA SER A 251 -1.22 -17.51 -8.40
C SER A 251 -2.60 -16.87 -8.55
N LEU A 252 -2.96 -16.56 -9.79
CA LEU A 252 -4.30 -16.17 -10.18
C LEU A 252 -5.14 -17.45 -10.33
N LEU A 253 -5.99 -17.71 -9.34
CA LEU A 253 -6.81 -18.93 -9.24
C LEU A 253 -8.03 -18.88 -10.16
N ALA A 254 -8.59 -17.69 -10.35
CA ALA A 254 -9.68 -17.42 -11.29
C ALA A 254 -9.60 -15.95 -11.70
N SER A 255 -9.91 -15.64 -12.96
CA SER A 255 -10.09 -14.28 -13.42
C SER A 255 -10.93 -14.24 -14.68
N THR A 256 -11.92 -13.35 -14.70
CA THR A 256 -12.90 -13.24 -15.76
C THR A 256 -13.28 -11.78 -15.99
N PHE A 257 -13.73 -11.49 -17.21
CA PHE A 257 -14.53 -10.29 -17.47
C PHE A 257 -16.01 -10.52 -17.15
N ILE A 258 -16.72 -9.44 -16.87
CA ILE A 258 -18.17 -9.39 -16.74
C ILE A 258 -18.64 -8.12 -17.48
N GLY A 259 -19.43 -8.27 -18.52
CA GLY A 259 -19.90 -7.12 -19.29
C GLY A 259 -20.39 -7.50 -20.68
N GLY A 260 -20.67 -6.49 -21.50
CA GLY A 260 -21.01 -6.64 -22.90
C GLY A 260 -20.25 -5.65 -23.79
N GLY A 261 -20.74 -5.37 -24.99
CA GLY A 261 -20.07 -4.46 -25.93
C GLY A 261 -20.09 -2.96 -25.56
N ASN A 262 -20.57 -2.62 -24.37
CA ASN A 262 -20.64 -1.25 -23.84
C ASN A 262 -19.86 -1.18 -22.54
N ASP A 263 -19.77 0.02 -21.95
CA ASP A 263 -18.98 0.22 -20.74
C ASP A 263 -19.68 -0.35 -19.50
N ASP A 264 -18.93 -1.11 -18.69
CA ASP A 264 -19.42 -1.79 -17.50
C ASP A 264 -18.56 -1.44 -16.27
N GLY A 265 -19.18 -1.30 -15.10
CA GLY A 265 -18.50 -0.85 -13.88
C GLY A 265 -18.97 -1.57 -12.62
N SER A 266 -18.01 -2.11 -11.87
CA SER A 266 -18.23 -2.73 -10.55
C SER A 266 -17.85 -1.76 -9.43
N TRP A 267 -18.68 -1.70 -8.39
CA TRP A 267 -18.48 -0.79 -7.25
C TRP A 267 -18.10 -1.51 -5.96
N SER A 268 -18.51 -2.77 -5.81
CA SER A 268 -18.28 -3.55 -4.59
C SER A 268 -18.35 -5.05 -4.88
N ILE A 269 -17.53 -5.82 -4.17
CA ILE A 269 -17.70 -7.25 -4.00
C ILE A 269 -17.92 -7.55 -2.53
N SER A 270 -18.78 -8.52 -2.24
CA SER A 270 -18.99 -9.05 -0.89
C SER A 270 -19.07 -10.57 -1.01
N LEU A 271 -18.50 -11.26 -0.03
CA LEU A 271 -18.51 -12.72 0.03
C LEU A 271 -19.48 -13.19 1.11
N ASP A 272 -20.17 -14.29 0.85
CA ASP A 272 -20.93 -14.99 1.88
C ASP A 272 -19.99 -15.73 2.87
N GLY A 273 -20.57 -16.32 3.92
CA GLY A 273 -19.80 -17.08 4.94
C GLY A 273 -19.10 -18.32 4.40
N SER A 274 -19.39 -18.74 3.16
CA SER A 274 -18.77 -19.85 2.45
C SER A 274 -17.70 -19.39 1.45
N GLY A 275 -17.56 -18.08 1.24
CA GLY A 275 -16.61 -17.49 0.30
C GLY A 275 -17.09 -17.41 -1.15
N ASN A 276 -18.41 -17.42 -1.37
CA ASN A 276 -19.03 -17.18 -2.68
C ASN A 276 -19.40 -15.72 -2.87
#